data_AF-A0A368VVS5-F1
#
_entry.id   AF-A0A368VVS5-F1
#
_cell.length_a   1.000
_cell.length_b   1.000
_cell.length_c   1.000
_cell.angle_alpha   90.00
_cell.angle_beta   90.00
_cell.angle_gamma   90.00
#
_symmetry.space_group_name_H-M   'P 1'
#
loop_
_entity.id
_entity.type
_entity.pdbx_description
1 polymer ?
#
loop_
_entity_poly.entity_id
_entity_poly.type
_entity_poly.pdbx_seq_one_letter_code
_entity_poly.pdbx_strand_id
1 'polypeptide(L)' 'MKQFNKVRTAITLDPEVHACMVKLAEQDDRSVSQQINKALKEWIKANLTDKEEG' A
#
# COMPACT_ATOMS: atom_id res chain seq x y z
N MET A 1 -17.60 13.90 -11.89
CA MET A 1 -17.09 13.20 -10.69
C MET A 1 -16.01 12.22 -11.15
N LYS A 2 -14.73 12.41 -10.77
CA LYS A 2 -13.68 11.44 -11.15
C LYS A 2 -13.95 10.13 -10.40
N GLN A 3 -14.44 9.12 -11.13
CA GLN A 3 -14.53 7.77 -10.62
C GLN A 3 -13.10 7.29 -10.37
N PHE A 4 -12.73 7.09 -9.10
CA PHE A 4 -11.45 6.47 -8.78
C PHE A 4 -11.56 5.00 -9.20
N ASN A 5 -10.97 4.64 -10.33
CA ASN A 5 -10.84 3.25 -10.76
C ASN A 5 -9.95 2.50 -9.77
N LYS A 6 -10.55 2.00 -8.69
CA LYS A 6 -9.89 1.13 -7.72
C LYS A 6 -10.03 -0.31 -8.23
N VAL A 7 -8.90 -0.98 -8.43
CA VAL A 7 -8.86 -2.42 -8.72
C VAL A 7 -8.87 -3.18 -7.39
N ARG A 8 -9.74 -4.18 -7.27
CA ARG A 8 -9.74 -5.09 -6.12
C ARG A 8 -8.86 -6.29 -6.44
N THR A 9 -7.77 -6.43 -5.70
CA THR A 9 -6.80 -7.52 -5.87
C THR A 9 -6.70 -8.30 -4.57
N ALA A 10 -6.76 -9.63 -4.65
CA ALA A 10 -6.45 -10.51 -3.52
C ALA A 10 -4.95 -10.81 -3.54
N ILE A 11 -4.28 -10.60 -2.40
CA ILE A 11 -2.86 -10.91 -2.22
C ILE A 11 -2.71 -11.74 -0.96
N THR A 12 -1.74 -12.65 -0.97
CA THR A 12 -1.32 -13.37 0.25
C THR A 12 -0.16 -12.60 0.85
N LEU A 13 -0.23 -12.35 2.16
CA LEU A 13 0.82 -11.68 2.92
C LEU A 13 1.32 -12.63 4.00
N ASP A 14 2.62 -12.56 4.29
CA ASP A 14 3.17 -13.26 5.44
C ASP A 14 2.49 -12.75 6.73
N PRO A 15 2.26 -13.62 7.73
CA PRO A 15 1.51 -13.26 8.93
C PRO A 15 2.07 -12.04 9.67
N GLU A 16 3.40 -11.92 9.75
CA GLU A 16 4.11 -10.81 10.38
C GLU A 16 3.92 -9.49 9.62
N VAL A 17 3.87 -9.55 8.29
CA VAL A 17 3.64 -8.37 7.43
C VAL A 17 2.21 -7.89 7.63
N HIS A 18 1.24 -8.82 7.60
CA HIS A 18 -0.16 -8.48 7.85
C HIS A 18 -0.36 -7.86 9.24
N ALA A 19 0.22 -8.45 10.28
CA ALA A 19 0.13 -7.93 11.65
C ALA A 19 0.73 -6.51 11.79
N CYS A 20 1.85 -6.25 11.11
CA CYS A 20 2.44 -4.92 11.07
C CYS A 20 1.50 -3.89 10.39
N MET A 21 0.92 -4.25 9.24
CA MET A 21 0.01 -3.36 8.51
C MET A 21 -1.27 -3.05 9.30
N VAL A 22 -1.81 -4.02 10.06
CA VAL A 22 -2.96 -3.80 10.95
C VAL A 22 -2.63 -2.77 12.02
N LYS A 23 -1.51 -2.93 12.73
CA LYS A 23 -1.08 -1.99 13.78
C LYS A 23 -0.90 -0.57 13.25
N LEU A 24 -0.29 -0.42 12.08
CA LEU A 24 -0.10 0.89 11.45
C LEU A 24 -1.43 1.51 11.02
N ALA A 25 -2.37 0.70 10.53
CA ALA A 25 -3.69 1.16 10.14
C ALA A 25 -4.51 1.67 11.35
N GLU A 26 -4.40 1.00 12.50
CA GLU A 26 -5.01 1.42 13.77
C GLU A 26 -4.43 2.75 14.27
N GLN A 27 -3.12 2.94 14.17
CA GLN A 27 -2.44 4.18 14.58
C GLN A 27 -2.83 5.39 13.71
N ASP A 28 -3.04 5.16 12.41
CA ASP A 28 -3.35 6.22 11.43
C ASP A 28 -4.87 6.47 11.27
N ASP A 29 -5.74 5.76 12.01
CA ASP A 29 -7.21 5.73 11.88
C ASP A 29 -7.68 5.45 10.43
N ARG A 30 -7.13 4.37 9.83
CA ARG A 30 -7.35 4.00 8.43
C ARG A 30 -7.66 2.52 8.28
N SER A 31 -8.19 2.14 7.12
CA SER A 31 -8.33 0.72 6.79
C SER A 31 -6.98 0.08 6.48
N VAL A 32 -6.85 -1.22 6.79
CA VAL A 32 -5.66 -2.02 6.43
C VAL A 32 -5.36 -1.93 4.94
N SER A 33 -6.39 -1.94 4.08
CA SER A 33 -6.23 -1.80 2.62
C SER A 33 -5.70 -0.43 2.19
N GLN A 34 -6.07 0.66 2.88
CA GLN A 34 -5.50 1.98 2.64
C GLN A 34 -4.03 2.02 3.07
N GLN A 35 -3.70 1.40 4.20
CA GLN A 35 -2.34 1.35 4.70
C GLN A 35 -1.41 0.53 3.80
N ILE A 36 -1.86 -0.65 3.34
CA ILE A 36 -1.13 -1.46 2.35
C ILE A 36 -0.90 -0.64 1.07
N ASN A 37 -1.93 0.04 0.56
CA ASN A 37 -1.79 0.89 -0.62
C ASN A 37 -0.79 2.04 -0.44
N LYS A 38 -0.75 2.67 0.75
CA LYS A 38 0.23 3.72 1.08
C LYS A 38 1.64 3.16 1.07
N ALA A 39 1.88 2.05 1.78
CA ALA A 39 3.19 1.41 1.84
C ALA A 39 3.70 0.97 0.47
N LEU A 40 2.84 0.37 -0.37
CA LEU A 40 3.20 -0.02 -1.73
C LEU A 40 3.55 1.19 -2.60
N LYS A 41 2.81 2.29 -2.50
CA LYS A 41 3.12 3.52 -3.26
C LYS A 41 4.45 4.14 -2.83
N GLU A 42 4.72 4.18 -1.54
CA GLU A 42 5.99 4.69 -1.00
C GLU A 42 7.17 3.84 -1.48
N TRP A 43 7.01 2.50 -1.43
CA TRP A 43 8.02 1.57 -1.93
C TRP A 43 8.26 1.73 -3.44
N ILE A 44 7.19 1.77 -4.25
CA ILE A 44 7.29 2.01 -5.70
C ILE A 44 8.02 3.34 -5.95
N LYS A 45 7.64 4.40 -5.23
CA LYS A 45 8.25 5.72 -5.40
C LYS A 45 9.76 5.68 -5.14
N ALA A 46 10.16 5.00 -4.08
CA ALA A 46 11.56 4.91 -3.65
C ALA A 46 12.42 3.97 -4.51
N ASN A 47 11.82 3.01 -5.23
CA ASN A 47 12.57 1.94 -5.90
C ASN A 47 12.41 1.89 -7.43
N LEU A 48 11.35 2.49 -7.98
CA LEU A 48 11.01 2.35 -9.41
C LEU A 48 11.01 3.69 -10.16
N THR A 49 10.72 4.82 -9.50
CA THR A 49 10.66 6.13 -10.18
C THR A 49 12.03 6.79 -10.42
N ASP A 50 13.12 6.22 -9.92
CA ASP A 50 14.50 6.68 -10.20
C ASP A 50 15.13 5.98 -11.42
N LYS A 51 14.40 5.07 -12.09
CA LYS A 51 14.93 4.25 -13.21
C LYS A 51 14.44 4.65 -14.61
N GLU A 52 13.67 5.74 -14.74
CA GLU A 52 13.16 6.23 -16.04
C GLU A 52 13.71 7.61 -16.44
N GLU A 53 14.96 7.93 -16.06
CA GLU A 53 15.74 9.04 -16.66
C GLU A 53 17.19 8.61 -16.99
N GLY A 54 17.34 7.50 -17.73
CA GLY A 54 18.62 7.03 -18.26
C GLY A 54 18.51 6.46 -19.66
#